data_AF-A0A661ZTY2-F1
#
_entry.id   AF-A0A661ZTY2-F1
#
_cell.length_a   1.000
_cell.length_b   1.000
_cell.length_c   1.000
_cell.angle_alpha   90.00
_cell.angle_beta   90.00
_cell.angle_gamma   90.00
#
_symmetry.space_group_name_H-M   'P 1'
#
loop_
_entity.id
_entity.type
_entity.pdbx_description
1 polymer ?
#
loop_
_entity_poly.entity_id
_entity_poly.type
_entity_poly.pdbx_seq_one_letter_code
_entity_poly.pdbx_strand_id
1 'polypeptide(L)'
;LLLMGLEMVLGIQLFKHESGGGGAIVPIAFPLIAGAGSITTLLSLRAEYQIVNILVALSLNMIIVYLVLRLTTFFERILGPNGLHILRKFFGIILLAISIKLFLSNTGIEIPK
;
A
#
# COMPACT_ATOMS: atom_id res chain seq x y z
N LEU A 1 -1.25 -7.12 4.78
CA LEU A 1 -1.91 -7.02 3.45
C LEU A 1 -3.23 -7.79 3.44
N LEU A 2 -3.26 -9.06 3.88
CA LEU A 2 -4.47 -9.90 3.86
C LEU A 2 -5.63 -9.28 4.62
N LEU A 3 -5.42 -8.95 5.91
CA LEU A 3 -6.45 -8.36 6.76
C LEU A 3 -6.95 -7.00 6.25
N MET A 4 -6.05 -6.17 5.71
CA MET A 4 -6.43 -4.88 5.11
C MET A 4 -7.24 -5.05 3.81
N GLY A 5 -6.86 -5.98 2.94
CA GLY A 5 -7.62 -6.30 1.74
C GLY A 5 -9.02 -6.81 2.09
N LEU A 6 -9.10 -7.72 3.08
CA LEU A 6 -10.35 -8.25 3.59
C LEU A 6 -11.25 -7.13 4.17
N GLU A 7 -10.69 -6.24 4.97
CA GLU A 7 -11.38 -5.08 5.54
C GLU A 7 -11.96 -4.17 4.45
N MET A 8 -11.18 -3.86 3.42
CA MET A 8 -11.61 -2.96 2.33
C MET A 8 -12.67 -3.59 1.41
N VAL A 9 -12.60 -4.89 1.15
CA VAL A 9 -13.58 -5.61 0.32
C VAL A 9 -14.90 -5.81 1.05
N LEU A 10 -14.84 -6.29 2.29
CA LEU A 10 -16.01 -6.56 3.12
C LEU A 10 -16.64 -5.29 3.71
N GLY A 11 -15.90 -4.17 3.75
CA GLY A 11 -16.38 -2.91 4.31
C GLY A 11 -16.53 -2.92 5.83
N ILE A 12 -16.10 -3.99 6.51
CA ILE A 12 -15.97 -4.06 7.97
C ILE A 12 -14.76 -3.22 8.43
N GLN A 13 -14.63 -2.92 9.72
CA GLN A 13 -13.42 -2.30 10.29
C GLN A 13 -12.82 -3.30 11.28
N LEU A 14 -11.73 -3.97 10.89
CA LEU A 14 -11.02 -4.94 11.73
C LEU A 14 -10.01 -4.23 12.63
N PHE A 15 -9.39 -3.18 12.12
CA PHE A 15 -8.49 -2.31 12.88
C PHE A 15 -9.25 -1.04 13.30
N LYS A 16 -9.53 -0.93 14.61
CA LYS A 16 -10.19 0.24 15.18
C LYS A 16 -9.21 1.43 15.12
N HIS A 17 -9.36 2.29 14.13
CA HIS A 17 -8.54 3.48 13.98
C HIS A 17 -9.13 4.61 14.85
N GLU A 18 -8.59 4.82 16.04
CA GLU A 18 -8.86 6.05 16.79
C GLU A 18 -8.17 7.23 16.09
N SER A 19 -8.92 8.07 15.38
CA SER A 19 -8.68 9.52 15.25
C SER A 19 -9.63 10.15 14.21
N GLY A 20 -10.16 11.34 14.56
CA GLY A 20 -11.19 12.05 13.81
C GLY A 20 -10.80 12.47 12.40
N GLY A 21 -11.79 12.53 11.50
CA GLY A 21 -11.77 13.30 10.25
C GLY A 21 -11.00 12.72 9.06
N GLY A 22 -10.13 11.71 9.22
CA GLY A 22 -9.19 11.27 8.15
C GLY A 22 -9.40 9.88 7.55
N GLY A 23 -10.58 9.26 7.74
CA GLY A 23 -10.80 7.82 7.51
C GLY A 23 -10.60 7.28 6.08
N ALA A 24 -10.48 8.13 5.06
CA ALA A 24 -10.32 7.70 3.67
C ALA A 24 -8.87 7.70 3.16
N ILE A 25 -7.92 8.30 3.89
CA ILE A 25 -6.53 8.46 3.45
C ILE A 25 -5.72 7.17 3.70
N VAL A 26 -6.02 6.48 4.80
CA VAL A 26 -5.24 5.32 5.29
C VAL A 26 -5.16 4.18 4.26
N PRO A 27 -6.25 3.75 3.58
CA PRO A 27 -6.20 2.70 2.57
C PRO A 27 -5.39 3.02 1.31
N ILE A 28 -5.22 4.30 0.97
CA ILE A 28 -4.51 4.74 -0.24
C ILE A 28 -3.04 4.99 0.07
N ALA A 29 -2.74 5.51 1.25
CA ALA A 29 -1.37 5.72 1.71
C ALA A 29 -0.65 4.39 2.01
N PHE A 30 -1.36 3.38 2.53
CA PHE A 30 -0.75 2.11 2.92
C PHE A 30 -0.16 1.33 1.72
N PRO A 31 -0.86 1.16 0.58
CA PRO A 31 -0.30 0.58 -0.64
C PRO A 31 0.87 1.38 -1.24
N LEU A 32 0.82 2.71 -1.13
CA LEU A 32 1.80 3.60 -1.74
C LEU A 32 3.10 3.77 -0.92
N ILE A 33 3.04 3.64 0.41
CA ILE A 33 4.15 4.04 1.30
C ILE A 33 4.71 2.87 2.13
N ALA A 34 3.86 2.00 2.64
CA ALA A 34 4.24 1.12 3.74
C ALA A 34 4.05 -0.36 3.37
N GLY A 35 5.09 -0.97 2.84
CA GLY A 35 5.15 -2.41 2.65
C GLY A 35 6.41 -3.02 3.24
N ALA A 36 6.29 -4.23 3.77
CA ALA A 36 7.42 -5.14 3.95
C ALA A 36 8.24 -5.27 2.65
N GLY A 37 7.59 -5.15 1.49
CA GLY A 37 8.24 -5.07 0.18
C GLY A 37 9.28 -3.95 0.09
N SER A 38 8.98 -2.73 0.57
CA SER A 38 9.93 -1.61 0.55
C SER A 38 11.15 -1.88 1.44
N ILE A 39 10.96 -2.51 2.60
CA ILE A 39 12.04 -2.91 3.51
C ILE A 39 12.93 -3.97 2.83
N THR A 40 12.32 -5.00 2.23
CA THR A 40 13.04 -6.04 1.49
C THR A 40 13.81 -5.43 0.31
N THR A 41 13.20 -4.53 -0.45
CA THR A 41 13.87 -3.85 -1.57
C THR A 41 15.07 -3.01 -1.09
N LEU A 42 14.93 -2.26 0.01
CA LEU A 42 16.05 -1.52 0.61
C LEU A 42 17.19 -2.45 1.04
N LEU A 43 16.86 -3.60 1.66
CA LEU A 43 17.84 -4.59 2.08
C LEU A 43 18.55 -5.23 0.88
N SER A 44 17.81 -5.56 -0.18
CA SER A 44 18.37 -6.08 -1.43
C SER A 44 19.27 -5.07 -2.13
N LEU A 45 18.84 -3.80 -2.24
CA LEU A 45 19.65 -2.74 -2.86
C LEU A 45 20.94 -2.48 -2.07
N ARG A 46 20.91 -2.59 -0.75
CA ARG A 46 22.08 -2.44 0.12
C ARG A 46 23.13 -3.54 -0.11
N ALA A 47 22.75 -4.69 -0.68
CA ALA A 47 23.70 -5.74 -1.03
C ALA A 47 24.46 -5.45 -2.34
N GLU A 48 23.93 -4.58 -3.20
CA GLU A 48 24.42 -4.37 -4.58
C GLU A 48 24.94 -2.95 -4.81
N TYR A 49 24.46 -1.96 -4.06
CA TYR A 49 24.77 -0.54 -4.24
C TYR A 49 25.41 0.10 -3.01
N GLN A 50 26.18 1.16 -3.25
CA GLN A 50 26.75 2.00 -2.19
C GLN A 50 25.64 2.74 -1.44
N ILE A 51 25.79 2.84 -0.11
CA ILE A 51 24.81 3.48 0.79
C ILE A 51 24.46 4.91 0.35
N VAL A 52 25.42 5.67 -0.13
CA VAL A 52 25.19 7.06 -0.59
C VAL A 52 24.18 7.12 -1.73
N ASN A 53 24.28 6.23 -2.72
CA ASN A 53 23.35 6.20 -3.85
C ASN A 53 21.94 5.81 -3.41
N ILE A 54 21.84 4.87 -2.47
CA ILE A 54 20.56 4.44 -1.90
C ILE A 54 19.90 5.59 -1.14
N LEU A 55 20.68 6.34 -0.34
CA LEU A 55 20.16 7.49 0.40
C LEU A 55 19.64 8.58 -0.53
N VAL A 56 20.38 8.93 -1.59
CA VAL A 56 19.94 9.92 -2.58
C VAL A 56 18.67 9.46 -3.30
N ALA A 57 18.62 8.20 -3.74
CA ALA A 57 17.44 7.63 -4.39
C ALA A 57 16.21 7.59 -3.46
N LEU A 58 16.41 7.22 -2.19
CA LEU A 58 15.36 7.21 -1.18
C LEU A 58 14.84 8.62 -0.89
N SER A 59 15.74 9.61 -0.75
CA SER A 59 15.35 11.02 -0.57
C SER A 59 14.54 11.55 -1.75
N LEU A 60 14.94 11.24 -2.99
CA LEU A 60 14.18 11.61 -4.18
C LEU A 60 12.81 10.90 -4.23
N ASN A 61 12.76 9.62 -3.87
CA ASN A 61 11.50 8.88 -3.78
C ASN A 61 10.55 9.52 -2.76
N MET A 62 11.06 9.93 -1.59
CA MET A 62 10.27 10.62 -0.57
C MET A 62 9.70 11.94 -1.06
N ILE A 63 10.45 12.71 -1.86
CA ILE A 63 9.95 13.94 -2.50
C ILE A 63 8.80 13.63 -3.46
N ILE A 64 8.94 12.59 -4.28
CA ILE A 64 7.89 12.16 -5.22
C ILE A 64 6.64 11.71 -4.46
N VAL A 65 6.79 10.87 -3.43
CA VAL A 65 5.69 10.40 -2.59
C VAL A 65 4.97 11.58 -1.94
N TYR A 66 5.73 12.54 -1.38
CA TYR A 66 5.16 13.75 -0.80
C TYR A 66 4.32 14.54 -1.82
N LEU A 67 4.82 14.69 -3.05
CA LEU A 67 4.09 15.37 -4.12
C LEU A 67 2.79 14.63 -4.46
N VAL A 68 2.85 13.30 -4.62
CA VAL A 68 1.68 12.47 -4.89
C VAL A 68 0.63 12.60 -3.79
N LEU A 69 1.04 12.53 -2.51
CA LEU A 69 0.13 12.72 -1.38
C LEU A 69 -0.53 14.09 -1.37
N ARG A 70 0.21 15.14 -1.75
CA ARG A 70 -0.34 16.49 -1.86
C ARG A 70 -1.38 16.58 -2.98
N LEU A 71 -1.20 15.83 -4.06
CA LEU A 71 -2.18 15.76 -5.16
C LEU A 71 -3.40 14.90 -4.80
N THR A 72 -3.31 14.00 -3.82
CA THR A 72 -4.45 13.14 -3.42
C THR A 72 -5.70 13.94 -3.08
N THR A 73 -5.58 15.11 -2.42
CA THR A 73 -6.72 15.99 -2.10
C THR A 73 -7.42 16.53 -3.36
N PHE A 74 -6.67 16.71 -4.45
CA PHE A 74 -7.21 17.09 -5.75
C PHE A 74 -7.95 15.91 -6.40
N PHE A 75 -7.35 14.71 -6.36
CA PHE A 75 -7.99 13.49 -6.86
C PHE A 75 -9.28 13.15 -6.10
N GLU A 76 -9.32 13.38 -4.79
CA GLU A 76 -10.50 13.16 -3.95
C GLU A 76 -11.70 14.03 -4.43
N ARG A 77 -11.45 15.28 -4.80
CA ARG A 77 -12.49 16.19 -5.33
C ARG A 77 -13.01 15.77 -6.70
N ILE A 78 -12.16 15.17 -7.54
CA ILE A 78 -12.56 14.70 -8.88
C ILE A 78 -13.36 13.41 -8.79
N LEU A 79 -12.92 12.44 -7.98
CA LEU A 79 -13.58 11.14 -7.86
C LEU A 79 -14.86 11.20 -7.03
N GLY A 80 -14.95 12.16 -6.10
CA GLY A 80 -16.05 12.26 -5.16
C GLY A 80 -16.15 11.06 -4.20
N PRO A 81 -17.14 11.06 -3.30
CA PRO A 81 -17.27 10.02 -2.28
C PRO A 81 -17.54 8.62 -2.87
N ASN A 82 -18.32 8.55 -3.95
CA ASN A 82 -18.64 7.28 -4.61
C ASN A 82 -17.44 6.70 -5.36
N GLY A 83 -16.68 7.53 -6.08
CA GLY A 83 -15.46 7.09 -6.78
C GLY A 83 -14.39 6.60 -5.82
N LEU A 84 -14.23 7.30 -4.68
CA LEU A 84 -13.31 6.90 -3.63
C LEU A 84 -13.71 5.56 -2.99
N HIS A 85 -15.01 5.30 -2.82
CA HIS A 85 -15.51 4.03 -2.30
C HIS A 85 -15.22 2.86 -3.27
N ILE A 86 -15.42 3.06 -4.57
CA ILE A 86 -15.08 2.06 -5.60
C ILE A 86 -13.58 1.80 -5.61
N LEU A 87 -12.77 2.86 -5.57
CA LEU A 87 -11.32 2.77 -5.54
C LEU A 87 -10.84 2.00 -4.31
N ARG A 88 -11.43 2.26 -3.13
CA ARG A 88 -11.15 1.52 -1.90
C ARG A 88 -11.43 0.02 -2.05
N LYS A 89 -12.58 -0.37 -2.61
CA LYS A 89 -12.90 -1.79 -2.88
C LYS A 89 -11.93 -2.42 -3.87
N PHE A 90 -11.58 -1.70 -4.93
CA PHE A 90 -10.64 -2.17 -5.95
C PHE A 90 -9.24 -2.45 -5.37
N PHE A 91 -8.70 -1.52 -4.58
CA PHE A 91 -7.44 -1.75 -3.86
C PHE A 91 -7.56 -2.92 -2.89
N GLY A 92 -8.70 -3.08 -2.21
CA GLY A 92 -8.95 -4.25 -1.37
C GLY A 92 -8.77 -5.59 -2.10
N ILE A 93 -9.32 -5.70 -3.31
CA ILE A 93 -9.20 -6.89 -4.16
C ILE A 93 -7.73 -7.14 -4.55
N ILE A 94 -7.02 -6.09 -4.98
CA ILE A 94 -5.60 -6.17 -5.34
C ILE A 94 -4.77 -6.63 -4.14
N LEU A 95 -4.97 -6.02 -2.97
CA LEU A 95 -4.22 -6.34 -1.76
C LEU A 95 -4.48 -7.78 -1.31
N LEU A 96 -5.72 -8.26 -1.41
CA LEU A 96 -6.05 -9.65 -1.11
C LEU A 96 -5.35 -10.61 -2.06
N ALA A 97 -5.37 -10.34 -3.37
CA ALA A 97 -4.68 -11.14 -4.38
C ALA A 97 -3.16 -11.18 -4.15
N ILE A 98 -2.51 -10.03 -3.91
CA ILE A 98 -1.08 -9.95 -3.60
C ILE A 98 -0.76 -10.72 -2.31
N SER A 99 -1.63 -10.66 -1.30
CA SER A 99 -1.45 -11.37 -0.04
C SER A 99 -1.47 -12.88 -0.22
N ILE A 100 -2.44 -13.39 -0.98
CA ILE A 100 -2.53 -14.82 -1.29
C ILE A 100 -1.28 -15.26 -2.07
N LYS A 101 -0.86 -14.47 -3.07
CA LYS A 101 0.36 -14.74 -3.84
C LYS A 101 1.60 -14.80 -2.95
N LEU A 102 1.80 -13.81 -2.08
CA LEU A 102 2.94 -13.78 -1.15
C LEU A 102 2.90 -14.94 -0.16
N PHE A 103 1.71 -15.31 0.34
CA PHE A 103 1.55 -16.44 1.25
C PHE A 103 1.96 -17.76 0.56
N LEU A 104 1.46 -18.02 -0.65
CA LEU A 104 1.83 -19.21 -1.41
C LEU A 104 3.33 -19.24 -1.74
N SER A 105 3.90 -18.11 -2.19
CA SER A 105 5.34 -18.04 -2.51
C SER A 105 6.26 -18.22 -1.31
N ASN A 106 5.88 -17.82 -0.10
CA ASN A 106 6.74 -17.93 1.08
C ASN A 106 6.53 -19.22 1.87
N THR A 107 5.36 -19.86 1.75
CA THR A 107 5.04 -21.09 2.51
C THR A 107 5.40 -22.36 1.74
N GLY A 108 5.83 -22.26 0.48
CA GLY A 108 6.24 -23.41 -0.35
C GLY A 108 5.10 -24.37 -0.71
N ILE A 109 3.84 -23.94 -0.52
CA ILE A 109 2.66 -24.73 -0.84
C ILE A 109 2.39 -24.57 -2.34
N GLU A 110 2.86 -25.54 -3.13
CA GLU A 110 2.49 -25.65 -4.54
C GLU A 110 1.06 -26.19 -4.63
N ILE A 111 0.12 -25.34 -5.04
CA ILE A 111 -1.23 -25.80 -5.38
C ILE A 111 -1.11 -26.53 -6.72
N PRO A 112 -1.40 -27.85 -6.79
CA PRO A 112 -1.39 -28.57 -8.05
C PRO A 112 -2.38 -27.90 -9.01
N LYS A 113 -1.92 -27.68 -10.25
CA LYS A 113 -2.69 -27.05 -11.34
C LYS A 113 -3.96 -27.83 -11.67
#